data_AF-A0A0P7XR08-F1
#
_entry.id   AF-A0A0P7XR08-F1
#
_cell.length_a   1.000
_cell.length_b   1.000
_cell.length_c   1.000
_cell.angle_alpha   90.00
_cell.angle_beta   90.00
_cell.angle_gamma   90.00
#
_symmetry.space_group_name_H-M   'P 1'
#
loop_
_entity.id
_entity.type
_entity.pdbx_description
1 polymer ?
#
loop_
_entity_poly.entity_id
_entity_poly.type
_entity_poly.pdbx_seq_one_letter_code
_entity_poly.pdbx_strand_id
1 'polypeptide(L)'
;MSLTPHLALPLLAAAQAQKHVTHNEALALIDALAQISVDARLVTTPPAEPEDGMRVIVGAGASGVFAGQEGAIAWFDTGAWRFITPGPGFLAYDAGDAALLVHDGAAWRDLEELIAFPEIYDQLGIATVPDAQNPFAARLNAALFAARETGEGGSGDLRIVLNKEDVGNAGGFLFQRGWSARAEFGLLGDDDFTLKVSPDGSAWHDAFSVDRATGAVSFPRGAARAEIAIFNADGTWTKPAWAKSVIVEVIGAGGGGGSGAVGDDAAPRFGGGGGGAGGVARMTLLASEIGASLAITIGAGGAGAAGVFDNADAEGLDGADGGETLISDDGTSLLVAEGGRGGRGGSTSVRAASPGGLGHLQYGNAGAAAARDHGAAGAKGPCGEGPGGGGAGGAIDSDDSRTSGGDGGLGQAIGGTDRAAPGADGAGPGNGAGGGWGKSWDRGAGGGGGGGGAGASAANGGNGGPGGGPGGGGGGGGGSRSSTTSGSGGDGADGEVRILVMG
;
A
#
# COMPACT_ATOMS: atom_id res chain seq x y z
N MET A 1 -3.87 -82.07 -43.61
CA MET A 1 -5.06 -81.20 -43.63
C MET A 1 -4.58 -79.86 -44.13
N SER A 2 -5.18 -79.32 -45.19
CA SER A 2 -4.79 -78.01 -45.73
C SER A 2 -5.36 -76.90 -44.84
N LEU A 3 -4.59 -75.84 -44.65
CA LEU A 3 -4.92 -74.67 -43.82
C LEU A 3 -4.95 -73.42 -44.71
N THR A 4 -5.70 -72.39 -44.32
CA THR A 4 -5.60 -71.06 -44.95
C THR A 4 -4.29 -70.35 -44.59
N PRO A 5 -3.77 -69.44 -45.43
CA PRO A 5 -2.42 -68.89 -45.27
C PRO A 5 -2.24 -67.96 -44.06
N HIS A 6 -3.24 -67.17 -43.66
CA HIS A 6 -3.05 -66.15 -42.61
C HIS A 6 -3.50 -66.58 -41.22
N LEU A 7 -4.70 -67.13 -41.11
CA LEU A 7 -5.36 -67.49 -39.85
C LEU A 7 -5.26 -68.98 -39.56
N ALA A 8 -4.61 -69.76 -40.43
CA ALA A 8 -4.45 -71.21 -40.30
C ALA A 8 -5.79 -71.94 -40.10
N LEU A 9 -6.86 -71.50 -40.78
CA LEU A 9 -8.20 -72.09 -40.69
C LEU A 9 -8.22 -73.46 -41.38
N PRO A 10 -8.73 -74.52 -40.74
CA PRO A 10 -8.78 -75.84 -41.36
C PRO A 10 -9.78 -75.90 -42.53
N LEU A 11 -9.32 -76.37 -43.69
CA LEU A 11 -10.17 -76.57 -44.86
C LEU A 11 -10.88 -77.93 -44.83
N LEU A 12 -12.09 -77.99 -45.39
CA LEU A 12 -12.85 -79.24 -45.55
C LEU A 12 -12.21 -80.10 -46.65
N ALA A 13 -12.04 -81.40 -46.36
CA ALA A 13 -11.52 -82.37 -47.32
C ALA A 13 -12.47 -82.57 -48.52
N ALA A 14 -11.89 -82.89 -49.67
CA ALA A 14 -12.64 -83.16 -50.90
C ALA A 14 -13.60 -84.38 -50.75
N ALA A 15 -14.53 -84.52 -51.71
CA ALA A 15 -15.53 -85.60 -51.78
C ALA A 15 -16.68 -85.57 -50.75
N GLN A 16 -16.87 -84.44 -50.03
CA GLN A 16 -18.03 -84.20 -49.16
C GLN A 16 -19.23 -83.60 -49.92
N ALA A 17 -19.74 -84.29 -50.94
CA ALA A 17 -20.90 -83.86 -51.75
C ALA A 17 -20.82 -82.41 -52.28
N GLN A 18 -19.63 -81.97 -52.72
CA GLN A 18 -19.33 -80.62 -53.24
C GLN A 18 -19.53 -79.44 -52.27
N LYS A 19 -19.95 -79.67 -51.00
CA LYS A 19 -20.09 -78.60 -49.98
C LYS A 19 -18.75 -77.95 -49.59
N HIS A 20 -17.66 -78.71 -49.71
CA HIS A 20 -16.31 -78.25 -49.45
C HIS A 20 -15.89 -77.08 -50.37
N VAL A 21 -16.46 -76.97 -51.58
CA VAL A 21 -16.12 -75.89 -52.52
C VAL A 21 -16.55 -74.53 -51.97
N THR A 22 -17.86 -74.34 -51.77
CA THR A 22 -18.40 -73.04 -51.32
C THR A 22 -17.98 -72.67 -49.90
N HIS A 23 -17.80 -73.66 -49.02
CA HIS A 23 -17.34 -73.41 -47.66
C HIS A 23 -15.86 -73.02 -47.61
N ASN A 24 -14.98 -73.71 -48.35
CA ASN A 24 -13.56 -73.36 -48.38
C ASN A 24 -13.35 -72.00 -49.07
N GLU A 25 -14.16 -71.65 -50.07
CA GLU A 25 -14.17 -70.30 -50.66
C GLU A 25 -14.53 -69.22 -49.64
N ALA A 26 -15.54 -69.46 -48.79
CA ALA A 26 -15.90 -68.53 -47.72
C ALA A 26 -14.79 -68.41 -46.66
N LEU A 27 -14.11 -69.52 -46.33
CA LEU A 27 -12.97 -69.50 -45.41
C LEU A 27 -11.77 -68.74 -45.98
N ALA A 28 -11.46 -68.93 -47.27
CA ALA A 28 -10.39 -68.17 -47.94
C ALA A 28 -10.69 -66.67 -47.97
N LEU A 29 -11.96 -66.29 -48.20
CA LEU A 29 -12.39 -64.90 -48.15
C LEU A 29 -12.27 -64.30 -46.73
N ILE A 30 -12.70 -65.03 -45.70
CA ILE A 30 -12.56 -64.59 -44.30
C ILE A 30 -11.09 -64.47 -43.90
N ASP A 31 -10.26 -65.41 -44.31
CA ASP A 31 -8.82 -65.40 -44.06
C ASP A 31 -8.13 -64.17 -44.65
N ALA A 32 -8.48 -63.83 -45.89
CA ALA A 32 -7.95 -62.64 -46.55
C ALA A 32 -8.40 -61.33 -45.89
N LEU A 33 -9.62 -61.29 -45.32
CA LEU A 33 -10.30 -60.04 -44.92
C LEU A 33 -10.44 -59.76 -43.42
N ALA A 34 -10.26 -60.74 -42.52
CA ALA A 34 -10.49 -60.49 -41.09
C ALA A 34 -9.44 -59.56 -40.46
N GLN A 35 -8.20 -59.58 -40.98
CA GLN A 35 -7.09 -58.72 -40.55
C GLN A 35 -6.30 -58.33 -41.79
N ILE A 36 -6.85 -57.38 -42.55
CA ILE A 36 -6.29 -56.99 -43.85
C ILE A 36 -4.95 -56.30 -43.60
N SER A 37 -3.87 -57.02 -43.93
CA SER A 37 -2.53 -56.50 -44.03
C SER A 37 -2.08 -56.72 -45.46
N VAL A 38 -1.95 -55.64 -46.22
CA VAL A 38 -1.45 -55.69 -47.60
C VAL A 38 0.06 -55.48 -47.60
N ASP A 39 0.76 -56.15 -48.50
CA ASP A 39 2.19 -56.04 -48.70
C ASP A 39 2.60 -54.69 -49.29
N ALA A 40 1.72 -54.12 -50.14
CA ALA A 40 1.87 -52.80 -50.71
C ALA A 40 0.53 -52.26 -51.23
N ARG A 41 0.38 -50.93 -51.22
CA ARG A 41 -0.67 -50.22 -51.95
C ARG A 41 -0.22 -49.70 -53.32
N LEU A 42 -1.19 -49.29 -54.12
CA LEU A 42 -1.00 -48.69 -55.45
C LEU A 42 -0.26 -49.59 -56.45
N VAL A 43 -0.42 -50.91 -56.34
CA VAL A 43 0.24 -51.88 -57.22
C VAL A 43 -0.46 -51.94 -58.58
N THR A 44 0.24 -51.57 -59.66
CA THR A 44 -0.35 -51.45 -61.02
C THR A 44 -0.05 -52.64 -61.94
N THR A 45 0.87 -53.52 -61.55
CA THR A 45 1.19 -54.76 -62.28
C THR A 45 1.24 -55.92 -61.29
N PRO A 46 0.65 -57.09 -61.63
CA PRO A 46 0.72 -58.25 -60.74
C PRO A 46 2.19 -58.70 -60.60
N PRO A 47 2.69 -58.93 -59.38
CA PRO A 47 3.99 -59.54 -59.13
C PRO A 47 4.20 -60.81 -59.97
N ALA A 48 5.41 -61.00 -60.49
CA ALA A 48 5.71 -62.12 -61.40
C ALA A 48 5.68 -63.49 -60.68
N GLU A 49 6.04 -63.51 -59.41
CA GLU A 49 6.07 -64.71 -58.54
C GLU A 49 5.37 -64.38 -57.22
N PRO A 50 4.01 -64.30 -57.19
CA PRO A 50 3.28 -64.02 -55.97
C PRO A 50 3.21 -65.26 -55.06
N GLU A 51 3.44 -65.06 -53.77
CA GLU A 51 3.26 -66.10 -52.76
C GLU A 51 1.77 -66.28 -52.42
N ASP A 52 1.37 -67.50 -52.06
CA ASP A 52 0.00 -67.79 -51.63
C ASP A 52 -0.32 -67.00 -50.36
N GLY A 53 -1.41 -66.24 -50.38
CA GLY A 53 -1.78 -65.30 -49.33
C GLY A 53 -1.28 -63.87 -49.55
N MET A 54 -0.44 -63.57 -50.55
CA MET A 54 -0.02 -62.20 -50.84
C MET A 54 -1.24 -61.29 -51.05
N ARG A 55 -1.25 -60.11 -50.43
CA ARG A 55 -2.36 -59.15 -50.50
C ARG A 55 -1.84 -57.79 -50.94
N VAL A 56 -2.49 -57.16 -51.91
CA VAL A 56 -2.12 -55.82 -52.39
C VAL A 56 -3.37 -54.97 -52.63
N ILE A 57 -3.21 -53.65 -52.58
CA ILE A 57 -4.23 -52.72 -53.08
C ILE A 57 -3.86 -52.33 -54.51
N VAL A 58 -4.77 -52.55 -55.44
CA VAL A 58 -4.55 -52.28 -56.86
C VAL A 58 -4.53 -50.77 -57.10
N GLY A 59 -3.45 -50.28 -57.72
CA GLY A 59 -3.27 -48.87 -58.06
C GLY A 59 -4.00 -48.45 -59.34
N ALA A 60 -4.15 -47.14 -59.52
CA ALA A 60 -4.72 -46.59 -60.74
C ALA A 60 -3.87 -46.90 -61.98
N GLY A 61 -4.51 -47.19 -63.12
CA GLY A 61 -3.81 -47.54 -64.36
C GLY A 61 -3.26 -48.96 -64.38
N ALA A 62 -3.93 -49.88 -63.69
CA ALA A 62 -3.48 -51.25 -63.57
C ALA A 62 -3.56 -52.02 -64.91
N SER A 63 -2.72 -53.04 -65.05
CA SER A 63 -2.61 -53.84 -66.28
C SER A 63 -2.63 -55.34 -66.01
N GLY A 64 -2.72 -56.15 -67.08
CA GLY A 64 -2.82 -57.60 -66.97
C GLY A 64 -4.08 -58.03 -66.23
N VAL A 65 -3.96 -58.96 -65.29
CA VAL A 65 -5.10 -59.43 -64.47
C VAL A 65 -5.63 -58.38 -63.49
N PHE A 66 -4.90 -57.28 -63.26
CA PHE A 66 -5.34 -56.19 -62.39
C PHE A 66 -6.14 -55.12 -63.15
N ALA A 67 -6.20 -55.18 -64.48
CA ALA A 67 -6.92 -54.19 -65.29
C ALA A 67 -8.41 -54.13 -64.92
N GLY A 68 -8.93 -52.94 -64.59
CA GLY A 68 -10.32 -52.73 -64.19
C GLY A 68 -10.63 -53.09 -62.73
N GLN A 69 -9.60 -53.34 -61.90
CA GLN A 69 -9.73 -53.63 -60.47
C GLN A 69 -9.12 -52.53 -59.58
N GLU A 70 -9.01 -51.29 -60.09
CA GLU A 70 -8.40 -50.18 -59.37
C GLU A 70 -9.08 -49.93 -58.00
N GLY A 71 -8.29 -49.79 -56.95
CA GLY A 71 -8.76 -49.60 -55.57
C GLY A 71 -9.25 -50.88 -54.88
N ALA A 72 -9.38 -51.99 -55.59
CA ALA A 72 -9.75 -53.28 -55.00
C ALA A 72 -8.60 -53.85 -54.15
N ILE A 73 -8.98 -54.66 -53.17
CA ILE A 73 -8.04 -55.52 -52.44
C ILE A 73 -7.88 -56.78 -53.27
N ALA A 74 -6.67 -57.02 -53.76
CA ALA A 74 -6.31 -58.21 -54.48
C ALA A 74 -5.57 -59.17 -53.55
N TRP A 75 -5.90 -60.46 -53.57
CA TRP A 75 -5.13 -61.49 -52.88
C TRP A 75 -4.85 -62.69 -53.78
N PHE A 76 -3.67 -63.27 -53.64
CA PHE A 76 -3.26 -64.44 -54.41
C PHE A 76 -3.65 -65.72 -53.67
N ASP A 77 -4.42 -66.59 -54.32
CA ASP A 77 -4.97 -67.80 -53.73
C ASP A 77 -5.02 -68.91 -54.79
N THR A 78 -4.41 -70.06 -54.52
CA THR A 78 -4.44 -71.26 -55.38
C THR A 78 -4.00 -71.02 -56.83
N GLY A 79 -3.02 -70.14 -57.05
CA GLY A 79 -2.46 -69.85 -58.37
C GLY A 79 -3.19 -68.76 -59.17
N ALA A 80 -4.17 -68.07 -58.57
CA ALA A 80 -4.91 -66.99 -59.20
C ALA A 80 -5.09 -65.78 -58.27
N TRP A 81 -5.19 -64.60 -58.86
CA TRP A 81 -5.57 -63.38 -58.14
C TRP A 81 -7.09 -63.30 -57.99
N ARG A 82 -7.54 -63.00 -56.78
CA ARG A 82 -8.94 -62.74 -56.42
C ARG A 82 -9.05 -61.30 -55.96
N PHE A 83 -10.24 -60.71 -56.14
CA PHE A 83 -10.46 -59.28 -55.90
C PHE A 83 -11.72 -59.05 -55.09
N ILE A 84 -11.69 -58.03 -54.23
CA ILE A 84 -12.89 -57.49 -53.59
C ILE A 84 -12.84 -55.96 -53.61
N THR A 85 -13.95 -55.35 -54.03
CA THR A 85 -14.13 -53.91 -53.96
C THR A 85 -14.45 -53.52 -52.51
N PRO A 86 -13.61 -52.71 -51.84
CA PRO A 86 -13.86 -52.27 -50.48
C PRO A 86 -15.07 -51.33 -50.40
N GLY A 87 -15.86 -51.46 -49.33
CA GLY A 87 -16.94 -50.52 -49.00
C GLY A 87 -16.44 -49.34 -48.14
N PRO A 88 -17.24 -48.28 -47.96
CA PRO A 88 -16.92 -47.23 -47.00
C PRO A 88 -16.68 -47.80 -45.59
N GLY A 89 -15.59 -47.38 -44.94
CA GLY A 89 -15.19 -47.83 -43.60
C GLY A 89 -14.35 -49.10 -43.56
N PHE A 90 -13.99 -49.70 -44.70
CA PHE A 90 -13.01 -50.79 -44.74
C PHE A 90 -11.66 -50.29 -44.23
N LEU A 91 -10.97 -51.11 -43.43
CA LEU A 91 -9.65 -50.83 -42.89
C LEU A 91 -8.64 -51.82 -43.45
N ALA A 92 -7.46 -51.33 -43.82
CA ALA A 92 -6.34 -52.15 -44.26
C ALA A 92 -5.03 -51.57 -43.72
N TYR A 93 -4.17 -52.41 -43.17
CA TYR A 93 -2.80 -52.03 -42.85
C TYR A 93 -1.92 -52.25 -44.08
N ASP A 94 -1.23 -51.21 -44.53
CA ASP A 94 -0.21 -51.33 -45.55
C ASP A 94 1.14 -51.57 -44.88
N ALA A 95 1.65 -52.78 -45.02
CA ALA A 95 2.94 -53.19 -44.45
C ALA A 95 4.13 -52.53 -45.16
N GLY A 96 3.98 -52.11 -46.43
CA GLY A 96 5.03 -51.45 -47.18
C GLY A 96 5.32 -50.04 -46.68
N ASP A 97 4.26 -49.27 -46.43
CA ASP A 97 4.32 -47.89 -45.92
C ASP A 97 4.17 -47.79 -44.39
N ALA A 98 3.93 -48.91 -43.71
CA ALA A 98 3.60 -49.01 -42.28
C ALA A 98 2.41 -48.11 -41.87
N ALA A 99 1.41 -47.98 -42.74
CA ALA A 99 0.28 -47.06 -42.58
C ALA A 99 -1.05 -47.79 -42.42
N LEU A 100 -1.95 -47.27 -41.59
CA LEU A 100 -3.33 -47.76 -41.50
C LEU A 100 -4.22 -46.95 -42.44
N LEU A 101 -4.89 -47.63 -43.36
CA LEU A 101 -5.73 -47.05 -44.39
C LEU A 101 -7.21 -47.25 -44.07
N VAL A 102 -8.04 -46.29 -44.47
CA VAL A 102 -9.50 -46.37 -44.48
C VAL A 102 -10.03 -46.07 -45.87
N HIS A 103 -10.97 -46.88 -46.35
CA HIS A 103 -11.68 -46.61 -47.59
C HIS A 103 -12.86 -45.66 -47.32
N ASP A 104 -12.86 -44.46 -47.90
CA ASP A 104 -13.90 -43.44 -47.66
C ASP A 104 -15.18 -43.66 -48.50
N GLY A 105 -15.18 -44.68 -49.36
CA GLY A 105 -16.25 -44.97 -50.33
C GLY A 105 -15.89 -44.61 -51.77
N ALA A 106 -14.84 -43.84 -51.98
CA ALA A 106 -14.29 -43.49 -53.29
C ALA A 106 -12.82 -43.91 -53.45
N ALA A 107 -12.01 -43.80 -52.39
CA ALA A 107 -10.59 -44.16 -52.39
C ALA A 107 -10.10 -44.62 -51.01
N TRP A 108 -8.93 -45.27 -51.00
CA TRP A 108 -8.15 -45.49 -49.77
C TRP A 108 -7.47 -44.20 -49.35
N ARG A 109 -7.61 -43.83 -48.07
CA ARG A 109 -6.91 -42.71 -47.43
C ARG A 109 -6.18 -43.16 -46.19
N ASP A 110 -5.17 -42.41 -45.78
CA ASP A 110 -4.51 -42.65 -44.51
C ASP A 110 -5.49 -42.33 -43.36
N LEU A 111 -5.65 -43.25 -42.40
CA LEU A 111 -6.55 -43.05 -41.27
C LEU A 111 -6.15 -41.84 -40.45
N GLU A 112 -4.85 -41.55 -40.38
CA GLU A 112 -4.31 -40.36 -39.75
C GLU A 112 -4.87 -39.09 -40.38
N GLU A 113 -5.00 -38.97 -41.70
CA GLU A 113 -5.61 -37.79 -42.34
C GLU A 113 -7.09 -37.64 -42.00
N LEU A 114 -7.80 -38.75 -41.75
CA LEU A 114 -9.24 -38.74 -41.48
C LEU A 114 -9.59 -38.49 -40.01
N ILE A 115 -8.70 -38.89 -39.09
CA ILE A 115 -8.86 -38.77 -37.64
C ILE A 115 -8.00 -37.63 -37.05
N ALA A 116 -7.06 -37.08 -37.83
CA ALA A 116 -6.13 -36.07 -37.34
C ALA A 116 -6.85 -34.83 -36.83
N PHE A 117 -6.50 -34.54 -35.58
CA PHE A 117 -6.31 -33.22 -35.02
C PHE A 117 -6.12 -32.15 -36.12
N PRO A 118 -7.14 -31.35 -36.47
CA PRO A 118 -7.00 -30.36 -37.54
C PRO A 118 -5.86 -29.39 -37.22
N GLU A 119 -5.19 -28.87 -38.26
CA GLU A 119 -4.13 -27.86 -38.11
C GLU A 119 -4.63 -26.61 -37.38
N ILE A 120 -5.95 -26.36 -37.43
CA ILE A 120 -6.61 -25.22 -36.82
C ILE A 120 -7.77 -25.73 -35.96
N TYR A 121 -7.77 -25.32 -34.69
CA TYR A 121 -8.87 -25.51 -33.77
C TYR A 121 -9.60 -24.20 -33.57
N ASP A 122 -10.88 -24.15 -33.95
CA ASP A 122 -11.76 -23.02 -33.57
C ASP A 122 -12.01 -22.99 -32.06
N GLN A 123 -12.05 -24.18 -31.43
CA GLN A 123 -12.25 -24.33 -29.99
C GLN A 123 -11.46 -25.51 -29.43
N LEU A 124 -10.82 -25.31 -28.26
CA LEU A 124 -10.06 -26.32 -27.54
C LEU A 124 -10.33 -26.24 -26.03
N GLY A 125 -10.85 -27.33 -25.48
CA GLY A 125 -11.17 -27.47 -24.06
C GLY A 125 -10.29 -28.49 -23.34
N ILE A 126 -9.77 -28.15 -22.16
CA ILE A 126 -9.08 -29.08 -21.27
C ILE A 126 -9.88 -29.21 -19.97
N ALA A 127 -10.49 -30.38 -19.74
CA ALA A 127 -11.36 -30.67 -18.59
C ALA A 127 -12.57 -29.71 -18.43
N THR A 128 -12.90 -28.96 -19.48
CA THR A 128 -14.06 -28.08 -19.58
C THR A 128 -14.45 -27.88 -21.04
N VAL A 129 -15.68 -27.41 -21.28
CA VAL A 129 -16.19 -27.17 -22.64
C VAL A 129 -15.88 -25.71 -23.01
N PRO A 130 -15.18 -25.45 -24.12
CA PRO A 130 -14.93 -24.10 -24.61
C PRO A 130 -16.21 -23.50 -25.19
N ASP A 131 -16.24 -22.18 -25.33
CA ASP A 131 -17.37 -21.45 -25.91
C ASP A 131 -16.89 -20.31 -26.83
N ALA A 132 -17.82 -19.57 -27.44
CA ALA A 132 -17.47 -18.47 -28.36
C ALA A 132 -16.75 -17.29 -27.68
N GLN A 133 -16.88 -17.15 -26.35
CA GLN A 133 -16.17 -16.12 -25.58
C GLN A 133 -14.79 -16.61 -25.13
N ASN A 134 -14.65 -17.91 -24.86
CA ASN A 134 -13.45 -18.59 -24.41
C ASN A 134 -13.15 -19.78 -25.35
N PRO A 135 -12.70 -19.52 -26.59
CA PRO A 135 -12.41 -20.57 -27.56
C PRO A 135 -11.31 -21.52 -27.09
N PHE A 136 -10.37 -21.02 -26.27
CA PHE A 136 -9.48 -21.84 -25.47
C PHE A 136 -9.91 -21.80 -24.00
N ALA A 137 -10.29 -22.94 -23.43
CA ALA A 137 -10.74 -23.02 -22.04
C ALA A 137 -10.10 -24.21 -21.31
N ALA A 138 -9.66 -24.00 -20.08
CA ALA A 138 -9.04 -25.05 -19.27
C ALA A 138 -9.48 -24.98 -17.81
N ARG A 139 -9.88 -26.10 -17.23
CA ARG A 139 -10.16 -26.25 -15.79
C ARG A 139 -9.02 -27.04 -15.13
N LEU A 140 -8.07 -26.32 -14.53
CA LEU A 140 -6.80 -26.86 -14.05
C LEU A 140 -6.47 -26.39 -12.63
N ASN A 141 -5.57 -27.12 -11.96
CA ASN A 141 -4.92 -26.66 -10.72
C ASN A 141 -3.72 -25.76 -11.00
N ALA A 142 -3.00 -25.98 -12.11
CA ALA A 142 -1.85 -25.20 -12.55
C ALA A 142 -1.68 -25.32 -14.07
N ALA A 143 -1.08 -24.30 -14.70
CA ALA A 143 -0.64 -24.32 -16.09
C ALA A 143 0.87 -23.98 -16.13
N LEU A 144 1.67 -24.89 -16.66
CA LEU A 144 3.11 -24.68 -16.85
C LEU A 144 3.37 -24.41 -18.33
N PHE A 145 3.96 -23.25 -18.60
CA PHE A 145 4.55 -22.92 -19.89
C PHE A 145 6.06 -22.89 -19.67
N ALA A 146 6.79 -23.73 -20.40
CA ALA A 146 8.24 -23.82 -20.32
C ALA A 146 8.85 -23.45 -21.67
N ALA A 147 9.96 -22.72 -21.64
CA ALA A 147 10.77 -22.52 -22.83
C ALA A 147 11.33 -23.86 -23.29
N ARG A 148 11.42 -24.06 -24.60
CA ARG A 148 12.18 -25.18 -25.15
C ARG A 148 13.66 -24.90 -24.97
N GLU A 149 14.38 -25.79 -24.32
CA GLU A 149 15.78 -25.57 -23.98
C GLU A 149 16.68 -25.64 -25.22
N THR A 150 17.87 -25.03 -25.15
CA THR A 150 18.85 -25.09 -26.24
C THR A 150 19.27 -26.53 -26.57
N GLY A 151 19.42 -27.38 -25.55
CA GLY A 151 19.74 -28.80 -25.73
C GLY A 151 18.63 -29.59 -26.46
N GLU A 152 17.41 -29.07 -26.45
CA GLU A 152 16.26 -29.64 -27.15
C GLU A 152 16.02 -28.99 -28.52
N GLY A 153 16.90 -28.08 -28.95
CA GLY A 153 16.76 -27.32 -30.20
C GLY A 153 15.88 -26.06 -30.10
N GLY A 154 15.61 -25.56 -28.89
CA GLY A 154 14.91 -24.29 -28.66
C GLY A 154 15.86 -23.11 -28.44
N SER A 155 15.30 -21.91 -28.29
CA SER A 155 16.08 -20.71 -27.96
C SER A 155 16.33 -20.54 -26.46
N GLY A 156 15.64 -21.30 -25.60
CA GLY A 156 15.60 -21.05 -24.15
C GLY A 156 14.70 -19.87 -23.74
N ASP A 157 14.08 -19.17 -24.71
CA ASP A 157 13.13 -18.09 -24.43
C ASP A 157 11.69 -18.61 -24.41
N LEU A 158 10.87 -18.06 -23.51
CA LEU A 158 9.41 -18.19 -23.54
C LEU A 158 8.78 -16.81 -23.64
N ARG A 159 7.80 -16.64 -24.53
CA ARG A 159 6.99 -15.42 -24.67
C ARG A 159 5.52 -15.79 -24.77
N ILE A 160 4.68 -15.10 -24.00
CA ILE A 160 3.23 -15.05 -24.25
C ILE A 160 2.98 -13.73 -24.96
N VAL A 161 2.62 -13.80 -26.25
CA VAL A 161 2.38 -12.62 -27.08
C VAL A 161 0.89 -12.39 -27.18
N LEU A 162 0.43 -11.23 -26.72
CA LEU A 162 -0.97 -10.80 -26.80
C LEU A 162 -1.04 -9.63 -27.79
N ASN A 163 -1.95 -9.72 -28.77
CA ASN A 163 -2.17 -8.66 -29.76
C ASN A 163 -3.63 -8.21 -29.68
N LYS A 164 -3.85 -6.89 -29.62
CA LYS A 164 -5.18 -6.27 -29.71
C LYS A 164 -5.33 -5.56 -31.06
N GLU A 165 -6.56 -5.48 -31.56
CA GLU A 165 -6.85 -4.94 -32.90
C GLU A 165 -6.56 -3.45 -32.99
N ASP A 166 -7.09 -2.64 -32.05
CA ASP A 166 -6.93 -1.20 -32.02
C ASP A 166 -6.56 -0.66 -30.62
N VAL A 167 -6.27 0.64 -30.55
CA VAL A 167 -5.92 1.36 -29.31
C VAL A 167 -7.00 1.18 -28.22
N GLY A 168 -8.28 1.27 -28.60
CA GLY A 168 -9.41 1.22 -27.66
C GLY A 168 -9.79 -0.18 -27.18
N ASN A 169 -9.16 -1.24 -27.68
CA ASN A 169 -9.39 -2.60 -27.20
C ASN A 169 -8.57 -2.91 -25.95
N ALA A 170 -8.90 -4.00 -25.29
CA ALA A 170 -8.14 -4.53 -24.17
C ALA A 170 -7.33 -5.77 -24.59
N GLY A 171 -6.06 -5.81 -24.20
CA GLY A 171 -5.22 -7.00 -24.28
C GLY A 171 -4.48 -7.17 -22.96
N GLY A 172 -4.78 -8.23 -22.21
CA GLY A 172 -4.24 -8.39 -20.86
C GLY A 172 -4.60 -9.70 -20.18
N PHE A 173 -4.21 -9.81 -18.91
CA PHE A 173 -4.50 -10.93 -18.04
C PHE A 173 -5.56 -10.52 -17.01
N LEU A 174 -6.72 -11.19 -17.04
CA LEU A 174 -7.84 -10.95 -16.14
C LEU A 174 -7.89 -11.98 -15.01
N PHE A 175 -7.93 -11.48 -13.77
CA PHE A 175 -8.06 -12.28 -12.56
C PHE A 175 -9.50 -12.21 -12.04
N GLN A 176 -10.10 -13.37 -11.77
CA GLN A 176 -11.50 -13.48 -11.36
C GLN A 176 -11.68 -14.34 -10.10
N ARG A 177 -12.78 -14.10 -9.38
CA ARG A 177 -13.29 -14.99 -8.32
C ARG A 177 -14.77 -15.22 -8.54
N GLY A 178 -15.17 -16.49 -8.68
CA GLY A 178 -16.57 -16.86 -8.88
C GLY A 178 -17.19 -16.16 -10.09
N TRP A 179 -16.46 -16.12 -11.21
CA TRP A 179 -16.88 -15.48 -12.47
C TRP A 179 -17.06 -13.95 -12.40
N SER A 180 -16.49 -13.31 -11.38
CA SER A 180 -16.50 -11.85 -11.23
C SER A 180 -15.07 -11.32 -11.19
N ALA A 181 -14.78 -10.33 -12.03
CA ALA A 181 -13.46 -9.74 -12.21
C ALA A 181 -12.96 -9.01 -10.95
N ARG A 182 -11.65 -9.10 -10.68
CA ARG A 182 -11.00 -8.50 -9.49
C ARG A 182 -9.78 -7.66 -9.82
N ALA A 183 -8.98 -8.10 -10.78
CA ALA A 183 -7.82 -7.36 -11.24
C ALA A 183 -7.55 -7.68 -12.71
N GLU A 184 -7.00 -6.73 -13.43
CA GLU A 184 -6.57 -6.92 -14.81
C GLU A 184 -5.32 -6.08 -15.06
N PHE A 185 -4.31 -6.65 -15.73
CA PHE A 185 -3.16 -5.89 -16.21
C PHE A 185 -2.91 -6.12 -17.70
N GLY A 186 -2.44 -5.09 -18.39
CA GLY A 186 -2.15 -5.12 -19.82
C GLY A 186 -2.32 -3.76 -20.48
N LEU A 187 -2.66 -3.78 -21.77
CA LEU A 187 -3.03 -2.59 -22.56
C LEU A 187 -4.55 -2.50 -22.57
N LEU A 188 -5.13 -1.68 -21.70
CA LEU A 188 -6.54 -1.79 -21.29
C LEU A 188 -7.39 -0.61 -21.76
N GLY A 189 -7.76 -0.59 -23.05
CA GLY A 189 -8.46 0.54 -23.66
C GLY A 189 -7.55 1.72 -24.02
N ASP A 190 -6.24 1.49 -23.95
CA ASP A 190 -5.15 2.37 -24.39
C ASP A 190 -3.93 1.49 -24.76
N ASP A 191 -2.83 2.10 -25.16
CA ASP A 191 -1.50 1.50 -25.36
C ASP A 191 -0.56 1.73 -24.17
N ASP A 192 -1.02 2.39 -23.11
CA ASP A 192 -0.30 2.49 -21.84
C ASP A 192 -0.48 1.21 -21.02
N PHE A 193 0.63 0.68 -20.48
CA PHE A 193 0.57 -0.51 -19.63
C PHE A 193 -0.06 -0.14 -18.29
N THR A 194 -1.17 -0.78 -17.95
CA THR A 194 -2.01 -0.42 -16.79
C THR A 194 -2.32 -1.64 -15.95
N LEU A 195 -2.40 -1.45 -14.63
CA LEU A 195 -3.02 -2.38 -13.69
C LEU A 195 -4.28 -1.72 -13.12
N LYS A 196 -5.43 -2.36 -13.29
CA LYS A 196 -6.70 -1.95 -12.68
C LYS A 196 -7.25 -3.03 -11.74
N VAL A 197 -7.96 -2.60 -10.69
CA VAL A 197 -8.61 -3.47 -9.71
C VAL A 197 -10.09 -3.13 -9.56
N SER A 198 -10.89 -4.12 -9.17
CA SER A 198 -12.33 -3.97 -9.00
C SER A 198 -12.85 -4.73 -7.77
N PRO A 199 -13.65 -4.08 -6.90
CA PRO A 199 -14.28 -4.76 -5.77
C PRO A 199 -15.43 -5.70 -6.20
N ASP A 200 -16.10 -5.42 -7.33
CA ASP A 200 -17.36 -6.04 -7.73
C ASP A 200 -17.36 -6.64 -9.16
N GLY A 201 -16.33 -6.34 -9.96
CA GLY A 201 -16.20 -6.74 -11.36
C GLY A 201 -16.79 -5.73 -12.36
N SER A 202 -17.32 -4.60 -11.87
CA SER A 202 -17.93 -3.54 -12.68
C SER A 202 -17.32 -2.16 -12.42
N ALA A 203 -17.09 -1.80 -11.16
CA ALA A 203 -16.41 -0.57 -10.78
C ALA A 203 -14.90 -0.79 -10.83
N TRP A 204 -14.20 -0.06 -11.69
CA TRP A 204 -12.75 -0.21 -11.87
C TRP A 204 -11.97 0.97 -11.30
N HIS A 205 -10.80 0.66 -10.74
CA HIS A 205 -9.83 1.63 -10.23
C HIS A 205 -8.46 1.34 -10.81
N ASP A 206 -7.85 2.34 -11.45
CA ASP A 206 -6.47 2.24 -11.92
C ASP A 206 -5.51 2.33 -10.73
N ALA A 207 -4.74 1.27 -10.52
CA ALA A 207 -3.73 1.19 -9.47
C ALA A 207 -2.46 1.92 -9.89
N PHE A 208 -1.96 1.63 -11.10
CA PHE A 208 -0.91 2.40 -11.75
C PHE A 208 -1.02 2.29 -13.27
N SER A 209 -0.42 3.25 -13.98
CA SER A 209 -0.21 3.23 -15.42
C SER A 209 1.22 3.62 -15.76
N VAL A 210 1.75 3.11 -16.87
CA VAL A 210 3.05 3.46 -17.42
C VAL A 210 2.83 4.18 -18.74
N ASP A 211 3.23 5.45 -18.79
CA ASP A 211 3.16 6.26 -20.00
C ASP A 211 4.09 5.67 -21.06
N ARG A 212 3.54 5.29 -22.22
CA ARG A 212 4.29 4.63 -23.30
C ARG A 212 5.37 5.49 -23.94
N ALA A 213 5.28 6.82 -23.86
CA ALA A 213 6.21 7.74 -24.51
C ALA A 213 7.43 8.04 -23.64
N THR A 214 7.25 8.07 -22.32
CA THR A 214 8.24 8.53 -21.34
C THR A 214 8.72 7.43 -20.39
N GLY A 215 7.95 6.34 -20.25
CA GLY A 215 8.19 5.31 -19.25
C GLY A 215 7.85 5.74 -17.82
N ALA A 216 7.22 6.91 -17.64
CA ALA A 216 6.85 7.40 -16.32
C ALA A 216 5.69 6.58 -15.74
N VAL A 217 5.83 6.17 -14.48
CA VAL A 217 4.78 5.46 -13.74
C VAL A 217 3.93 6.46 -12.99
N SER A 218 2.61 6.39 -13.18
CA SER A 218 1.63 7.16 -12.41
C SER A 218 0.87 6.27 -11.45
N PHE A 219 0.53 6.77 -10.26
CA PHE A 219 -0.37 6.12 -9.30
C PHE A 219 -1.61 7.02 -9.11
N PRO A 220 -2.64 6.90 -9.96
CA PRO A 220 -3.81 7.81 -9.93
C PRO A 220 -4.56 7.84 -8.60
N ARG A 221 -4.38 6.80 -7.77
CA ARG A 221 -4.97 6.66 -6.44
C ARG A 221 -3.99 6.92 -5.28
N GLY A 222 -2.77 7.38 -5.58
CA GLY A 222 -1.70 7.64 -4.61
C GLY A 222 -0.86 6.40 -4.27
N ALA A 223 0.41 6.64 -3.90
CA ALA A 223 1.39 5.59 -3.57
C ALA A 223 1.89 5.65 -2.12
N ALA A 224 1.30 6.46 -1.25
CA ALA A 224 1.88 6.78 0.05
C ALA A 224 1.36 5.88 1.17
N ARG A 225 2.27 5.21 1.88
CA ARG A 225 2.04 4.83 3.28
C ARG A 225 2.50 5.98 4.16
N ALA A 226 1.65 6.44 5.06
CA ALA A 226 1.97 7.50 6.02
C ALA A 226 1.63 7.06 7.45
N GLU A 227 2.51 7.38 8.39
CA GLU A 227 2.32 7.12 9.82
C GLU A 227 2.81 8.32 10.64
N ILE A 228 2.11 8.64 11.73
CA ILE A 228 2.50 9.72 12.66
C ILE A 228 2.72 9.14 14.05
N ALA A 229 3.91 9.36 14.59
CA ALA A 229 4.24 9.10 15.98
C ALA A 229 4.32 10.41 16.77
N ILE A 230 3.74 10.42 17.98
CA ILE A 230 3.73 11.59 18.89
C ILE A 230 4.35 11.16 20.21
N PHE A 231 5.26 11.96 20.75
CA PHE A 231 5.96 11.72 21.99
C PHE A 231 5.77 12.88 22.95
N ASN A 232 5.23 12.58 24.13
CA ASN A 232 5.00 13.50 25.25
C ASN A 232 5.85 13.12 26.48
N ALA A 233 6.75 12.16 26.31
CA ALA A 233 7.77 11.75 27.27
C ALA A 233 8.99 11.25 26.49
N ASP A 234 10.14 11.20 27.16
CA ASP A 234 11.38 10.66 26.60
C ASP A 234 11.16 9.27 26.00
N GLY A 235 11.85 8.99 24.91
CA GLY A 235 11.66 7.73 24.20
C GLY A 235 12.61 7.52 23.04
N THR A 236 12.26 6.53 22.23
CA THR A 236 13.01 6.18 21.04
C THR A 236 12.04 5.89 19.91
N TRP A 237 12.23 6.54 18.78
CA TRP A 237 11.49 6.22 17.57
C TRP A 237 12.32 5.26 16.71
N THR A 238 11.70 4.17 16.26
CA THR A 238 12.35 3.19 15.37
C THR A 238 11.86 3.42 13.94
N LYS A 239 12.79 3.64 13.02
CA LYS A 239 12.49 3.91 11.62
C LYS A 239 11.88 2.67 10.94
N PRO A 240 10.67 2.77 10.36
CA PRO A 240 10.10 1.67 9.60
C PRO A 240 10.92 1.35 8.36
N ALA A 241 11.02 0.06 8.00
CA ALA A 241 11.82 -0.40 6.86
C ALA A 241 11.37 0.19 5.49
N TRP A 242 10.10 0.61 5.39
CA TRP A 242 9.53 1.21 4.19
C TRP A 242 9.74 2.72 4.08
N ALA A 243 10.26 3.38 5.14
CA ALA A 243 10.42 4.83 5.16
C ALA A 243 11.30 5.33 4.01
N LYS A 244 10.85 6.39 3.32
CA LYS A 244 11.61 7.12 2.29
C LYS A 244 11.89 8.55 2.71
N SER A 245 10.93 9.21 3.35
CA SER A 245 11.09 10.55 3.91
C SER A 245 10.48 10.65 5.29
N VAL A 246 11.06 11.53 6.10
CA VAL A 246 10.63 11.79 7.48
C VAL A 246 10.52 13.29 7.69
N ILE A 247 9.39 13.74 8.22
CA ILE A 247 9.18 15.11 8.68
C ILE A 247 9.13 15.07 10.20
N VAL A 248 10.02 15.83 10.84
CA VAL A 248 10.09 15.92 12.30
C VAL A 248 9.74 17.34 12.71
N GLU A 249 8.85 17.44 13.70
CA GLU A 249 8.51 18.67 14.40
C GLU A 249 8.77 18.52 15.88
N VAL A 250 9.36 19.55 16.47
CA VAL A 250 9.79 19.60 17.87
C VAL A 250 9.28 20.90 18.46
N ILE A 251 8.60 20.80 19.60
CA ILE A 251 8.06 21.92 20.37
C ILE A 251 8.74 21.93 21.74
N GLY A 252 9.40 23.04 22.08
CA GLY A 252 10.05 23.25 23.38
C GLY A 252 9.02 23.38 24.51
N ALA A 253 9.45 23.19 25.75
CA ALA A 253 8.57 23.39 26.90
C ALA A 253 8.29 24.87 27.19
N GLY A 254 7.16 25.19 27.81
CA GLY A 254 6.87 26.54 28.30
C GLY A 254 7.62 26.84 29.60
N GLY A 255 7.99 28.09 29.82
CA GLY A 255 8.49 28.57 31.12
C GLY A 255 7.37 28.76 32.13
N GLY A 256 7.71 28.63 33.42
CA GLY A 256 6.79 28.90 34.52
C GLY A 256 6.56 30.39 34.73
N GLY A 257 5.40 30.78 35.26
CA GLY A 257 5.12 32.18 35.63
C GLY A 257 5.88 32.63 36.88
N GLY A 258 6.14 33.93 37.00
CA GLY A 258 6.64 34.54 38.23
C GLY A 258 5.54 34.71 39.27
N SER A 259 5.90 34.80 40.55
CA SER A 259 4.94 35.08 41.63
C SER A 259 4.69 36.59 41.75
N GLY A 260 3.59 37.00 42.39
CA GLY A 260 3.34 38.42 42.67
C GLY A 260 4.27 39.00 43.75
N ALA A 261 4.36 40.32 43.81
CA ALA A 261 4.98 41.03 44.95
C ALA A 261 4.01 41.15 46.12
N VAL A 262 4.56 41.34 47.31
CA VAL A 262 3.85 41.76 48.53
C VAL A 262 4.42 43.09 49.00
N GLY A 263 3.62 43.89 49.70
CA GLY A 263 4.10 45.15 50.26
C GLY A 263 3.08 45.89 51.09
N ASP A 264 3.39 47.10 51.53
CA ASP A 264 2.52 48.00 52.27
C ASP A 264 1.68 48.91 51.35
N ASP A 265 0.82 49.76 51.93
CA ASP A 265 -0.12 50.59 51.17
C ASP A 265 0.53 51.80 50.48
N ALA A 266 1.85 52.03 50.67
CA ALA A 266 2.57 53.15 50.06
C ALA A 266 3.34 52.77 48.79
N ALA A 267 3.55 51.46 48.55
CA ALA A 267 4.28 50.94 47.39
C ALA A 267 3.36 50.15 46.44
N PRO A 268 3.54 50.27 45.11
CA PRO A 268 2.81 49.42 44.17
C PRO A 268 3.27 47.96 44.28
N ARG A 269 2.31 47.03 44.29
CA ARG A 269 2.54 45.58 44.33
C ARG A 269 2.15 44.96 43.00
N PHE A 270 3.07 44.90 42.03
CA PHE A 270 2.78 44.30 40.73
C PHE A 270 2.72 42.77 40.83
N GLY A 271 1.85 42.15 40.00
CA GLY A 271 1.85 40.71 39.81
C GLY A 271 3.12 40.21 39.12
N GLY A 272 3.33 38.90 39.12
CA GLY A 272 4.42 38.27 38.38
C GLY A 272 4.20 38.33 36.87
N GLY A 273 5.28 38.34 36.10
CA GLY A 273 5.25 38.16 34.66
C GLY A 273 4.84 36.74 34.27
N GLY A 274 4.22 36.60 33.10
CA GLY A 274 3.94 35.29 32.54
C GLY A 274 5.22 34.62 32.01
N GLY A 275 5.26 33.29 32.01
CA GLY A 275 6.32 32.51 31.39
C GLY A 275 6.30 32.60 29.87
N GLY A 276 7.48 32.55 29.25
CA GLY A 276 7.63 32.44 27.81
C GLY A 276 7.14 31.08 27.30
N ALA A 277 6.63 31.04 26.09
CA ALA A 277 6.29 29.80 25.39
C ALA A 277 7.55 29.12 24.82
N GLY A 278 7.51 27.81 24.62
CA GLY A 278 8.59 27.07 23.96
C GLY A 278 8.75 27.41 22.47
N GLY A 279 9.95 27.18 21.93
CA GLY A 279 10.22 27.35 20.50
C GLY A 279 9.58 26.25 19.64
N VAL A 280 9.50 26.47 18.32
CA VAL A 280 9.11 25.44 17.35
C VAL A 280 10.19 25.26 16.29
N ALA A 281 10.53 24.01 16.03
CA ALA A 281 11.48 23.62 15.01
C ALA A 281 10.89 22.49 14.16
N ARG A 282 11.05 22.56 12.83
CA ARG A 282 10.64 21.50 11.89
C ARG A 282 11.75 21.25 10.88
N MET A 283 11.91 20.00 10.46
CA MET A 283 12.82 19.62 9.38
C MET A 283 12.25 18.47 8.53
N THR A 284 12.74 18.34 7.31
CA THR A 284 12.49 17.19 6.44
C THR A 284 13.81 16.50 6.14
N LEU A 285 13.83 15.19 6.29
CA LEU A 285 14.99 14.32 6.15
C LEU A 285 14.69 13.18 5.17
N LEU A 286 15.71 12.74 4.43
CA LEU A 286 15.62 11.46 3.75
C LEU A 286 15.83 10.33 4.75
N ALA A 287 15.04 9.26 4.62
CA ALA A 287 15.18 8.10 5.50
C ALA A 287 16.58 7.46 5.44
N SER A 288 17.34 7.68 4.36
CA SER A 288 18.72 7.23 4.20
C SER A 288 19.76 8.03 4.98
N GLU A 289 19.42 9.24 5.43
CA GLU A 289 20.35 10.16 6.11
C GLU A 289 20.36 10.00 7.63
N ILE A 290 19.43 9.21 8.16
CA ILE A 290 19.26 8.98 9.60
C ILE A 290 19.46 7.50 9.96
N GLY A 291 19.83 7.25 11.22
CA GLY A 291 19.97 5.92 11.80
C GLY A 291 18.68 5.09 11.80
N ALA A 292 18.78 3.86 12.32
CA ALA A 292 17.63 2.97 12.48
C ALA A 292 16.70 3.41 13.63
N SER A 293 17.25 4.16 14.59
CA SER A 293 16.54 4.65 15.77
C SER A 293 16.95 6.08 16.07
N LEU A 294 15.96 6.92 16.42
CA LEU A 294 16.18 8.29 16.87
C LEU A 294 15.81 8.39 18.35
N ALA A 295 16.69 8.98 19.16
CA ALA A 295 16.43 9.25 20.57
C ALA A 295 15.65 10.57 20.71
N ILE A 296 14.65 10.55 21.59
CA ILE A 296 13.73 11.65 21.82
C ILE A 296 13.84 12.10 23.27
N THR A 297 14.05 13.39 23.46
CA THR A 297 14.05 14.04 24.77
C THR A 297 12.98 15.11 24.79
N ILE A 298 12.09 15.03 25.78
CA ILE A 298 11.00 15.96 25.97
C ILE A 298 11.38 16.95 27.07
N GLY A 299 11.38 18.24 26.72
CA GLY A 299 11.58 19.30 27.70
C GLY A 299 10.45 19.31 28.72
N ALA A 300 10.80 19.32 30.01
CA ALA A 300 9.83 19.51 31.08
C ALA A 300 9.37 20.97 31.16
N GLY A 301 8.10 21.19 31.45
CA GLY A 301 7.55 22.52 31.75
C GLY A 301 8.29 23.20 32.90
N GLY A 302 8.55 24.49 32.77
CA GLY A 302 9.15 25.29 33.83
C GLY A 302 8.18 25.41 35.01
N ALA A 303 8.66 25.12 36.22
CA ALA A 303 7.87 25.28 37.43
C ALA A 303 7.52 26.76 37.67
N GLY A 304 6.26 27.02 38.02
CA GLY A 304 5.80 28.32 38.48
C GLY A 304 6.43 28.70 39.82
N ALA A 305 6.71 29.99 40.00
CA ALA A 305 7.33 30.45 41.23
C ALA A 305 6.36 30.40 42.41
N ALA A 306 6.83 29.98 43.59
CA ALA A 306 6.01 29.96 44.80
C ALA A 306 5.59 31.39 45.21
N GLY A 307 4.36 31.53 45.74
CA GLY A 307 3.89 32.79 46.31
C GLY A 307 4.77 33.25 47.48
N VAL A 308 4.97 34.55 47.60
CA VAL A 308 5.81 35.17 48.63
C VAL A 308 4.91 35.71 49.75
N PHE A 309 5.34 35.55 51.00
CA PHE A 309 4.72 36.18 52.16
C PHE A 309 5.80 36.92 52.94
N ASP A 310 5.58 38.21 53.16
CA ASP A 310 6.40 39.04 54.03
C ASP A 310 5.49 40.10 54.67
N ASN A 311 5.68 40.34 55.97
CA ASN A 311 4.99 41.40 56.71
C ASN A 311 5.53 42.82 56.34
N ALA A 312 6.38 42.89 55.32
CA ALA A 312 6.97 44.09 54.72
C ALA A 312 6.92 44.00 53.18
N ASP A 313 7.61 44.91 52.49
CA ASP A 313 7.76 44.88 51.03
C ASP A 313 8.71 43.76 50.59
N ALA A 314 8.20 42.83 49.79
CA ALA A 314 9.02 41.80 49.16
C ALA A 314 8.61 41.60 47.69
N GLU A 315 9.62 41.52 46.84
CA GLU A 315 9.42 41.18 45.44
C GLU A 315 9.05 39.70 45.28
N GLY A 316 8.34 39.41 44.18
CA GLY A 316 8.04 38.05 43.77
C GLY A 316 9.29 37.29 43.31
N LEU A 317 9.15 35.97 43.24
CA LEU A 317 10.15 35.06 42.73
C LEU A 317 9.97 34.85 41.22
N ASP A 318 11.09 34.65 40.52
CA ASP A 318 11.10 34.29 39.11
C ASP A 318 10.64 32.83 38.92
N GLY A 319 9.87 32.57 37.87
CA GLY A 319 9.54 31.21 37.44
C GLY A 319 10.75 30.49 36.86
N ALA A 320 10.71 29.17 36.78
CA ALA A 320 11.76 28.39 36.15
C ALA A 320 11.63 28.40 34.62
N ASP A 321 12.77 28.30 33.93
CA ASP A 321 12.82 28.09 32.48
C ASP A 321 12.25 26.71 32.12
N GLY A 322 11.61 26.61 30.95
CA GLY A 322 11.23 25.33 30.36
C GLY A 322 12.45 24.57 29.83
N GLY A 323 12.37 23.24 29.86
CA GLY A 323 13.38 22.36 29.27
C GLY A 323 13.39 22.40 27.74
N GLU A 324 14.54 22.10 27.16
CA GLU A 324 14.69 21.92 25.71
C GLU A 324 14.08 20.58 25.28
N THR A 325 13.41 20.58 24.13
CA THR A 325 12.96 19.36 23.47
C THR A 325 13.86 19.10 22.27
N LEU A 326 14.34 17.88 22.09
CA LEU A 326 15.19 17.53 20.97
C LEU A 326 15.01 16.10 20.47
N ILE A 327 15.44 15.91 19.23
CA ILE A 327 15.64 14.60 18.63
C ILE A 327 17.11 14.46 18.23
N SER A 328 17.69 13.30 18.51
CA SER A 328 19.08 13.00 18.20
C SER A 328 19.24 11.66 17.48
N ASP A 329 20.29 11.58 16.68
CA ASP A 329 20.74 10.36 16.02
C ASP A 329 22.17 10.07 16.49
N ASP A 330 22.36 8.91 17.13
CA ASP A 330 23.63 8.48 17.71
C ASP A 330 24.34 9.57 18.56
N GLY A 331 23.56 10.27 19.39
CA GLY A 331 24.06 11.34 20.26
C GLY A 331 24.28 12.69 19.58
N THR A 332 24.06 12.81 18.27
CA THR A 332 24.09 14.09 17.55
C THR A 332 22.69 14.69 17.47
N SER A 333 22.49 15.90 18.01
CA SER A 333 21.21 16.60 17.91
C SER A 333 20.88 16.92 16.46
N LEU A 334 19.78 16.37 15.95
CA LEU A 334 19.27 16.65 14.60
C LEU A 334 18.41 17.92 14.57
N LEU A 335 17.57 18.08 15.60
CA LEU A 335 16.64 19.20 15.71
C LEU A 335 16.37 19.50 17.19
N VAL A 336 16.40 20.78 17.54
CA VAL A 336 16.20 21.27 18.92
C VAL A 336 15.21 22.42 18.89
N ALA A 337 14.31 22.45 19.87
CA ALA A 337 13.51 23.61 20.22
C ALA A 337 13.76 23.97 21.69
N GLU A 338 14.23 25.18 21.95
CA GLU A 338 14.52 25.63 23.32
C GLU A 338 13.22 25.87 24.09
N GLY A 339 13.29 25.66 25.41
CA GLY A 339 12.20 26.01 26.29
C GLY A 339 12.05 27.52 26.47
N GLY A 340 10.84 27.94 26.86
CA GLY A 340 10.54 29.33 27.19
C GLY A 340 11.19 29.78 28.48
N ARG A 341 11.54 31.07 28.59
CA ARG A 341 12.11 31.62 29.82
C ARG A 341 11.06 31.79 30.91
N GLY A 342 11.46 31.59 32.16
CA GLY A 342 10.60 31.82 33.31
C GLY A 342 10.13 33.27 33.41
N GLY A 343 8.89 33.46 33.85
CA GLY A 343 8.29 34.76 34.12
C GLY A 343 9.02 35.46 35.27
N ARG A 344 9.30 36.75 35.13
CA ARG A 344 9.93 37.52 36.22
C ARG A 344 8.98 37.68 37.40
N GLY A 345 9.50 37.65 38.62
CA GLY A 345 8.74 37.96 39.82
C GLY A 345 8.18 39.38 39.80
N GLY A 346 7.04 39.55 40.48
CA GLY A 346 6.39 40.83 40.69
C GLY A 346 7.33 41.80 41.42
N SER A 347 7.22 43.08 41.11
CA SER A 347 8.18 44.09 41.56
C SER A 347 7.48 45.38 41.96
N THR A 348 8.19 46.30 42.60
CA THR A 348 7.67 47.65 42.88
C THR A 348 7.86 48.62 41.70
N SER A 349 8.51 48.15 40.63
CA SER A 349 8.60 48.81 39.32
C SER A 349 8.17 47.88 38.17
N VAL A 350 7.69 48.44 37.06
CA VAL A 350 7.37 47.68 35.84
C VAL A 350 8.63 46.95 35.35
N ARG A 351 8.50 45.67 34.99
CA ARG A 351 9.59 44.84 34.47
C ARG A 351 9.35 44.44 33.03
N ALA A 352 10.44 44.26 32.28
CA ALA A 352 10.36 43.72 30.93
C ALA A 352 9.75 42.31 30.94
N ALA A 353 9.04 42.00 29.87
CA ALA A 353 8.45 40.70 29.63
C ALA A 353 9.54 39.62 29.50
N SER A 354 9.24 38.38 29.92
CA SER A 354 10.17 37.27 29.72
C SER A 354 10.18 36.82 28.25
N PRO A 355 11.35 36.65 27.62
CA PRO A 355 11.43 36.13 26.26
C PRO A 355 10.81 34.74 26.13
N GLY A 356 10.21 34.44 24.98
CA GLY A 356 9.89 33.06 24.62
C GLY A 356 11.15 32.27 24.21
N GLY A 357 11.02 30.96 24.12
CA GLY A 357 12.11 30.04 23.76
C GLY A 357 12.54 30.21 22.31
N LEU A 358 13.78 29.88 21.97
CA LEU A 358 14.25 29.96 20.59
C LEU A 358 13.88 28.69 19.81
N GLY A 359 13.50 28.84 18.53
CA GLY A 359 13.18 27.72 17.64
C GLY A 359 13.67 27.99 16.21
N HIS A 360 13.98 26.93 15.46
CA HIS A 360 14.49 27.03 14.08
C HIS A 360 13.47 27.65 13.12
N LEU A 361 12.18 27.33 13.27
CA LEU A 361 11.13 27.82 12.39
C LEU A 361 10.48 29.09 12.96
N GLN A 362 10.26 29.12 14.28
CA GLN A 362 9.61 30.23 14.96
C GLN A 362 10.09 30.34 16.41
N TYR A 363 10.33 31.58 16.85
CA TYR A 363 10.54 31.89 18.25
C TYR A 363 9.25 31.64 19.03
N GLY A 364 9.38 31.03 20.21
CA GLY A 364 8.32 30.98 21.19
C GLY A 364 7.82 32.39 21.52
N ASN A 365 6.53 32.49 21.80
CA ASN A 365 5.93 33.75 22.17
C ASN A 365 6.41 34.20 23.56
N ALA A 366 6.72 35.48 23.71
CA ALA A 366 7.09 36.06 24.99
C ALA A 366 5.95 35.95 26.01
N GLY A 367 6.30 35.71 27.27
CA GLY A 367 5.36 35.88 28.37
C GLY A 367 4.99 37.36 28.52
N ALA A 368 3.96 37.68 29.30
CA ALA A 368 3.59 39.07 29.50
C ALA A 368 4.41 39.76 30.61
N ALA A 369 4.65 41.06 30.45
CA ALA A 369 5.23 41.91 31.49
C ALA A 369 4.21 42.23 32.61
N ALA A 370 4.70 42.37 33.84
CA ALA A 370 3.93 42.93 34.94
C ALA A 370 3.74 44.46 34.74
N ALA A 371 2.51 44.93 34.61
CA ALA A 371 2.18 46.34 34.31
C ALA A 371 1.33 46.99 35.41
N ARG A 372 1.24 48.34 35.37
CA ARG A 372 0.64 49.17 36.44
C ARG A 372 -0.88 49.10 36.52
N ASP A 373 -1.55 49.01 35.38
CA ASP A 373 -2.99 49.28 35.31
C ASP A 373 -3.81 47.98 35.14
N HIS A 374 -3.18 46.91 34.62
CA HIS A 374 -3.76 45.57 34.41
C HIS A 374 -2.64 44.56 34.14
N GLY A 375 -2.87 43.27 34.42
CA GLY A 375 -1.98 42.22 33.90
C GLY A 375 -1.97 42.27 32.37
N ALA A 376 -0.79 42.42 31.76
CA ALA A 376 -0.68 42.38 30.30
C ALA A 376 -1.01 40.97 29.78
N ALA A 377 -1.63 40.91 28.61
CA ALA A 377 -1.89 39.63 27.95
C ALA A 377 -0.57 39.02 27.43
N GLY A 378 -0.46 37.68 27.50
CA GLY A 378 0.65 36.93 26.92
C GLY A 378 0.76 37.16 25.41
N ALA A 379 1.98 37.13 24.89
CA ALA A 379 2.16 37.33 23.46
C ALA A 379 1.46 36.20 22.67
N LYS A 380 0.79 36.61 21.60
CA LYS A 380 0.16 35.73 20.62
C LYS A 380 1.09 35.63 19.43
N GLY A 381 1.18 34.45 18.80
CA GLY A 381 2.00 34.24 17.61
C GLY A 381 1.62 35.21 16.49
N PRO A 382 2.59 35.86 15.81
CA PRO A 382 2.31 36.52 14.54
C PRO A 382 1.92 35.43 13.55
N CYS A 383 0.65 35.40 13.11
CA CYS A 383 0.06 34.46 12.13
C CYS A 383 1.02 33.34 11.66
N GLY A 384 1.24 32.34 12.52
CA GLY A 384 2.39 31.47 12.38
C GLY A 384 2.56 30.58 13.61
N GLU A 385 2.84 29.32 13.34
CA GLU A 385 2.76 28.13 14.19
C GLU A 385 3.54 28.28 15.53
N GLY A 386 2.89 28.07 16.70
CA GLY A 386 3.62 28.06 17.98
C GLY A 386 2.79 28.31 19.25
N PRO A 387 3.34 27.99 20.44
CA PRO A 387 2.60 28.05 21.70
C PRO A 387 2.44 29.48 22.22
N GLY A 388 1.39 29.72 23.02
CA GLY A 388 1.09 31.03 23.60
C GLY A 388 1.90 31.32 24.88
N GLY A 389 2.36 32.56 25.03
CA GLY A 389 3.01 33.01 26.27
C GLY A 389 2.01 33.20 27.41
N GLY A 390 2.44 33.07 28.66
CA GLY A 390 1.57 33.28 29.83
C GLY A 390 1.15 34.75 30.00
N GLY A 391 -0.05 34.98 30.53
CA GLY A 391 -0.52 36.30 30.95
C GLY A 391 0.11 36.76 32.26
N ALA A 392 0.24 38.06 32.48
CA ALA A 392 0.82 38.61 33.71
C ALA A 392 -0.20 38.67 34.84
N GLY A 393 0.27 38.56 36.08
CA GLY A 393 -0.57 38.71 37.27
C GLY A 393 -1.09 40.14 37.44
N GLY A 394 -2.21 40.26 38.14
CA GLY A 394 -2.82 41.54 38.50
C GLY A 394 -2.02 42.29 39.56
N ALA A 395 -2.13 43.61 39.56
CA ALA A 395 -1.43 44.54 40.42
C ALA A 395 -2.34 45.19 41.47
N ILE A 396 -1.72 45.66 42.55
CA ILE A 396 -2.27 46.66 43.47
C ILE A 396 -1.45 47.93 43.28
N ASP A 397 -2.06 49.02 42.82
CA ASP A 397 -1.36 50.30 42.66
C ASP A 397 -1.27 51.05 44.01
N SER A 398 -0.47 52.12 44.03
CA SER A 398 -0.24 53.04 45.14
C SER A 398 -1.48 53.77 45.65
N ASP A 399 -2.56 53.81 44.87
CA ASP A 399 -3.89 54.29 45.31
C ASP A 399 -4.78 53.16 45.85
N ASP A 400 -4.22 51.95 46.00
CA ASP A 400 -4.86 50.73 46.46
C ASP A 400 -5.92 50.16 45.50
N SER A 401 -5.96 50.66 44.26
CA SER A 401 -6.75 50.08 43.19
C SER A 401 -6.19 48.71 42.77
N ARG A 402 -7.08 47.79 42.40
CA ARG A 402 -6.74 46.39 42.10
C ARG A 402 -7.07 46.07 40.66
N THR A 403 -6.21 45.28 40.03
CA THR A 403 -6.36 44.90 38.64
C THR A 403 -6.53 43.38 38.49
N SER A 404 -7.21 42.98 37.43
CA SER A 404 -7.24 41.58 36.98
C SER A 404 -5.88 41.14 36.45
N GLY A 405 -5.67 39.82 36.40
CA GLY A 405 -4.59 39.23 35.61
C GLY A 405 -4.88 39.38 34.11
N GLY A 406 -3.84 39.23 33.31
CA GLY A 406 -3.93 39.25 31.85
C GLY A 406 -4.23 37.88 31.26
N ASP A 407 -4.86 37.86 30.09
CA ASP A 407 -5.13 36.61 29.36
C ASP A 407 -3.84 35.96 28.87
N GLY A 408 -3.84 34.63 28.80
CA GLY A 408 -2.80 33.86 28.12
C GLY A 408 -2.81 34.12 26.61
N GLY A 409 -1.64 33.95 25.99
CA GLY A 409 -1.49 33.98 24.54
C GLY A 409 -2.20 32.78 23.88
N LEU A 410 -2.67 32.97 22.64
CA LEU A 410 -3.21 31.87 21.84
C LEU A 410 -2.06 30.96 21.36
N GLY A 411 -2.26 29.65 21.44
CA GLY A 411 -1.42 28.67 20.73
C GLY A 411 -1.96 28.44 19.33
N GLN A 412 -1.11 28.54 18.29
CA GLN A 412 -1.57 28.41 16.90
C GLN A 412 -1.03 27.15 16.23
N ALA A 413 -1.89 26.46 15.48
CA ALA A 413 -1.50 25.33 14.64
C ALA A 413 -0.99 25.81 13.28
N ILE A 414 -1.82 26.55 12.53
CA ILE A 414 -1.53 27.09 11.18
C ILE A 414 -2.44 28.30 10.90
N GLY A 415 -1.85 29.48 10.65
CA GLY A 415 -2.37 30.56 9.78
C GLY A 415 -3.78 31.16 10.01
N GLY A 416 -4.51 30.82 11.08
CA GLY A 416 -5.87 31.36 11.30
C GLY A 416 -6.32 31.35 12.77
N THR A 417 -7.17 32.32 13.13
CA THR A 417 -7.73 32.49 14.49
C THR A 417 -8.71 31.38 14.89
N ASP A 418 -9.32 30.71 13.91
CA ASP A 418 -10.34 29.69 14.14
C ASP A 418 -9.74 28.31 14.43
N ARG A 419 -8.40 28.16 14.27
CA ARG A 419 -7.63 26.92 14.50
C ARG A 419 -6.53 27.16 15.54
N ALA A 420 -6.92 27.78 16.65
CA ALA A 420 -6.03 28.11 17.76
C ALA A 420 -6.49 27.41 19.04
N ALA A 421 -5.53 26.97 19.85
CA ALA A 421 -5.76 26.66 21.24
C ALA A 421 -6.02 27.99 21.99
N PRO A 422 -7.14 28.08 22.73
CA PRO A 422 -7.45 29.31 23.45
C PRO A 422 -6.40 29.53 24.54
N GLY A 423 -5.86 30.75 24.59
CA GLY A 423 -5.19 31.24 25.78
C GLY A 423 -6.22 31.34 26.90
N ALA A 424 -5.80 31.07 28.13
CA ALA A 424 -6.74 31.10 29.24
C ALA A 424 -7.09 32.53 29.63
N ASP A 425 -8.32 32.73 30.09
CA ASP A 425 -8.74 34.01 30.63
C ASP A 425 -7.89 34.38 31.87
N GLY A 426 -7.45 35.63 31.91
CA GLY A 426 -6.93 36.24 33.12
C GLY A 426 -8.03 36.28 34.16
N ALA A 427 -7.70 35.96 35.41
CA ALA A 427 -8.70 36.01 36.45
C ALA A 427 -9.09 37.46 36.73
N GLY A 428 -10.36 37.67 37.11
CA GLY A 428 -10.75 38.76 38.01
C GLY A 428 -10.01 38.65 39.35
N PRO A 429 -10.58 38.98 40.52
CA PRO A 429 -9.85 38.96 41.80
C PRO A 429 -9.47 37.56 42.35
N GLY A 430 -9.25 36.54 41.49
CA GLY A 430 -9.01 35.13 41.85
C GLY A 430 -7.92 34.45 41.00
N ASN A 431 -7.91 33.12 40.94
CA ASN A 431 -6.89 32.33 40.23
C ASN A 431 -7.09 32.36 38.71
N GLY A 432 -6.01 32.47 37.95
CA GLY A 432 -5.97 32.41 36.48
C GLY A 432 -6.40 31.05 35.95
N ALA A 433 -7.03 31.04 34.77
CA ALA A 433 -7.43 29.80 34.12
C ALA A 433 -6.22 29.09 33.47
N GLY A 434 -6.30 27.76 33.31
CA GLY A 434 -5.30 26.99 32.56
C GLY A 434 -5.49 27.14 31.04
N GLY A 435 -4.37 27.21 30.31
CA GLY A 435 -4.38 27.29 28.85
C GLY A 435 -5.11 26.12 28.20
N GLY A 436 -5.83 26.38 27.11
CA GLY A 436 -6.58 25.35 26.40
C GLY A 436 -5.71 24.45 25.52
N TRP A 437 -6.29 23.32 25.13
CA TRP A 437 -5.73 22.38 24.16
C TRP A 437 -6.57 22.40 22.86
N GLY A 438 -5.91 22.28 21.71
CA GLY A 438 -6.58 22.18 20.40
C GLY A 438 -7.35 20.87 20.23
N LYS A 439 -8.32 20.84 19.30
CA LYS A 439 -9.01 19.61 18.90
C LYS A 439 -8.05 18.66 18.15
N SER A 440 -8.39 17.37 18.01
CA SER A 440 -7.50 16.33 17.41
C SER A 440 -7.05 16.59 15.95
N TRP A 441 -7.83 17.35 15.18
CA TRP A 441 -7.47 17.86 13.84
C TRP A 441 -6.62 19.15 13.84
N ASP A 442 -6.59 19.87 14.98
CA ASP A 442 -5.84 21.10 15.24
C ASP A 442 -4.65 20.76 16.15
N ARG A 443 -3.84 19.75 15.78
CA ARG A 443 -2.58 19.42 16.48
C ARG A 443 -1.59 20.59 16.37
N GLY A 444 -1.91 21.71 16.99
CA GLY A 444 -1.08 22.89 17.13
C GLY A 444 -0.37 22.88 18.47
N ALA A 445 0.13 24.05 18.85
CA ALA A 445 0.75 24.26 20.14
C ALA A 445 -0.25 24.78 21.18
N GLY A 446 0.08 24.65 22.46
CA GLY A 446 -0.81 24.98 23.56
C GLY A 446 -0.94 26.48 23.83
N GLY A 447 -2.08 26.89 24.39
CA GLY A 447 -2.31 28.26 24.83
C GLY A 447 -1.56 28.59 26.12
N GLY A 448 -1.26 29.87 26.34
CA GLY A 448 -0.69 30.34 27.59
C GLY A 448 -1.70 30.29 28.74
N GLY A 449 -1.20 30.13 29.96
CA GLY A 449 -2.00 30.26 31.18
C GLY A 449 -2.39 31.71 31.46
N GLY A 450 -3.57 31.92 32.04
CA GLY A 450 -4.05 33.24 32.43
C GLY A 450 -3.35 33.71 33.72
N GLY A 451 -3.13 35.02 33.84
CA GLY A 451 -2.60 35.62 35.06
C GLY A 451 -3.61 35.55 36.21
N GLY A 452 -3.10 35.38 37.44
CA GLY A 452 -3.92 35.50 38.65
C GLY A 452 -4.16 36.95 39.02
N GLY A 453 -5.35 37.29 39.53
CA GLY A 453 -5.69 38.66 39.89
C GLY A 453 -5.10 39.12 41.22
N ALA A 454 -5.07 40.43 41.42
CA ALA A 454 -4.58 41.02 42.66
C ALA A 454 -5.48 40.66 43.86
N GLY A 455 -4.85 40.37 45.01
CA GLY A 455 -5.53 39.95 46.23
C GLY A 455 -6.48 41.02 46.78
N ALA A 456 -7.65 40.61 47.25
CA ALA A 456 -8.56 41.49 47.99
C ALA A 456 -8.03 41.80 49.40
N SER A 457 -8.63 42.76 50.10
CA SER A 457 -8.28 43.05 51.49
C SER A 457 -8.41 41.77 52.34
N ALA A 458 -7.32 41.35 52.97
CA ALA A 458 -7.18 40.09 53.73
C ALA A 458 -7.33 38.78 52.90
N ALA A 459 -7.16 38.84 51.57
CA ALA A 459 -7.05 37.67 50.71
C ALA A 459 -5.67 37.58 50.03
N ASN A 460 -5.26 36.36 49.70
CA ASN A 460 -4.05 36.12 48.92
C ASN A 460 -4.21 36.63 47.48
N GLY A 461 -3.07 36.88 46.82
CA GLY A 461 -3.05 37.06 45.37
C GLY A 461 -3.51 35.78 44.67
N GLY A 462 -4.21 35.94 43.54
CA GLY A 462 -4.61 34.80 42.72
C GLY A 462 -3.41 34.11 42.11
N ASN A 463 -3.42 32.78 42.09
CA ASN A 463 -2.38 32.00 41.40
C ASN A 463 -2.51 32.17 39.88
N GLY A 464 -1.39 32.18 39.17
CA GLY A 464 -1.38 32.05 37.71
C GLY A 464 -1.85 30.66 37.28
N GLY A 465 -2.52 30.60 36.14
CA GLY A 465 -2.96 29.33 35.56
C GLY A 465 -1.82 28.60 34.84
N PRO A 466 -1.87 27.26 34.76
CA PRO A 466 -0.87 26.48 34.03
C PRO A 466 -0.96 26.73 32.52
N GLY A 467 0.16 26.58 31.82
CA GLY A 467 0.19 26.55 30.36
C GLY A 467 -0.56 25.35 29.79
N GLY A 468 -1.26 25.55 28.67
CA GLY A 468 -1.80 24.45 27.87
C GLY A 468 -0.67 23.78 27.10
N GLY A 469 -0.71 22.47 26.93
CA GLY A 469 0.30 21.77 26.14
C GLY A 469 -0.03 21.70 24.65
N PRO A 470 0.99 21.44 23.81
CA PRO A 470 2.41 21.45 24.16
C PRO A 470 3.01 22.88 24.21
N GLY A 471 3.96 23.11 25.11
CA GLY A 471 4.85 24.29 25.12
C GLY A 471 4.27 25.64 25.58
N GLY A 472 3.01 25.70 26.04
CA GLY A 472 2.39 26.93 26.54
C GLY A 472 3.05 27.46 27.82
N GLY A 473 3.23 28.78 27.91
CA GLY A 473 3.82 29.43 29.08
C GLY A 473 2.83 29.54 30.26
N GLY A 474 3.33 29.43 31.49
CA GLY A 474 2.52 29.58 32.70
C GLY A 474 2.15 31.03 33.01
N GLY A 475 0.96 31.27 33.57
CA GLY A 475 0.50 32.61 33.95
C GLY A 475 1.22 33.15 35.19
N GLY A 476 1.37 34.47 35.30
CA GLY A 476 1.95 35.13 36.47
C GLY A 476 0.98 35.21 37.65
N GLY A 477 1.50 35.15 38.87
CA GLY A 477 0.70 35.28 40.11
C GLY A 477 0.37 36.73 40.46
N GLY A 478 -0.80 36.96 41.07
CA GLY A 478 -1.25 38.30 41.45
C GLY A 478 -0.50 38.88 42.66
N GLY A 479 -0.32 40.20 42.68
CA GLY A 479 0.22 40.91 43.84
C GLY A 479 -0.73 40.83 45.06
N SER A 480 -0.18 40.97 46.26
CA SER A 480 -0.96 41.00 47.49
C SER A 480 -0.44 42.02 48.50
N ARG A 481 -1.14 42.15 49.62
CA ARG A 481 -0.74 43.02 50.74
C ARG A 481 0.21 42.26 51.65
N SER A 482 1.01 42.97 52.44
CA SER A 482 1.97 42.39 53.40
C SER A 482 1.34 41.48 54.46
N SER A 483 0.02 41.56 54.67
CA SER A 483 -0.69 40.66 55.57
C SER A 483 -1.12 39.33 54.93
N THR A 484 -0.89 39.13 53.62
CA THR A 484 -1.32 37.96 52.86
C THR A 484 -0.24 37.49 51.87
N THR A 485 -0.37 36.26 51.38
CA THR A 485 0.60 35.68 50.43
C THR A 485 0.28 36.12 49.01
N SER A 486 1.29 36.45 48.22
CA SER A 486 1.10 36.72 46.79
C SER A 486 0.70 35.45 46.04
N GLY A 487 0.14 35.64 44.84
CA GLY A 487 -0.15 34.53 43.95
C GLY A 487 1.13 33.83 43.51
N SER A 488 1.10 32.50 43.50
CA SER A 488 2.13 31.71 42.81
C SER A 488 2.00 31.86 41.30
N GLY A 489 3.10 31.71 40.57
CA GLY A 489 3.06 31.54 39.12
C GLY A 489 2.52 30.16 38.75
N GLY A 490 1.93 30.04 37.56
CA GLY A 490 1.51 28.77 36.99
C GLY A 490 2.67 28.04 36.32
N ASP A 491 2.61 26.71 36.28
CA ASP A 491 3.60 25.89 35.58
C ASP A 491 3.48 26.06 34.05
N GLY A 492 4.61 26.02 33.35
CA GLY A 492 4.62 25.86 31.90
C GLY A 492 4.26 24.43 31.48
N ALA A 493 3.85 24.24 30.23
CA ALA A 493 3.56 22.92 29.70
C ALA A 493 4.82 22.22 29.15
N ASP A 494 4.85 20.89 29.20
CA ASP A 494 5.90 20.08 28.59
C ASP A 494 5.96 20.27 27.06
N GLY A 495 7.12 19.92 26.49
CA GLY A 495 7.33 19.87 25.05
C GLY A 495 6.68 18.67 24.37
N GLU A 496 6.81 18.58 23.04
CA GLU A 496 6.28 17.47 22.25
C GLU A 496 7.12 17.25 20.99
N VAL A 497 7.28 15.98 20.58
CA VAL A 497 7.89 15.61 19.30
C VAL A 497 6.87 14.88 18.43
N ARG A 498 6.82 15.25 17.16
CA ARG A 498 5.96 14.64 16.14
C ARG A 498 6.81 14.17 14.97
N ILE A 499 6.63 12.92 14.57
CA ILE A 499 7.35 12.31 13.46
C ILE A 499 6.32 11.79 12.45
N LEU A 500 6.29 12.39 11.27
CA LEU A 500 5.54 11.91 10.11
C LEU A 500 6.50 11.18 9.18
N VAL A 501 6.25 9.89 8.95
CA VAL A 501 7.04 9.06 8.04
C VAL A 501 6.23 8.71 6.81
N MET A 502 6.85 8.82 5.64
CA MET A 502 6.25 8.54 4.33
C MET A 502 7.15 7.58 3.53
N GLY A 503 6.55 6.69 2.76
CA GLY A 503 7.29 5.79 1.88
C GLY A 503 6.44 4.99 0.92
#